data_AF-A0A2X3FEX4-F1
#
_entry.id   AF-A0A2X3FEX4-F1
#
_cell.length_a   1.000
_cell.length_b   1.000
_cell.length_c   1.000
_cell.angle_alpha   90.00
_cell.angle_beta   90.00
_cell.angle_gamma   90.00
#
_symmetry.space_group_name_H-M   'P 1'
#
loop_
_entity.id
_entity.type
_entity.pdbx_description
1 polymer ?
#
loop_
_entity_poly.entity_id
_entity_poly.type
_entity_poly.pdbx_seq_one_letter_code
_entity_poly.pdbx_strand_id
1 'polypeptide(L)'
;MSCAPDKELCFVLFGHFQVFVALAEGFNSHTIEYYVENKNGGDKYLIAQATLAMDGTVDGRISNRSRDQVLEHYLAIIATVYDRLYDAMEQDQPVDLSHLALTH
;
A
#
# COMPACT_ATOMS: atom_id res chain seq x y z
N MET A 1 22.96 -8.56 -13.35
CA MET A 1 21.58 -8.33 -12.88
C MET A 1 21.66 -7.60 -11.56
N SER A 2 21.44 -6.29 -11.56
CA SER A 2 21.50 -5.46 -10.36
C SER A 2 20.09 -5.36 -9.79
N CYS A 3 19.77 -6.24 -8.84
CA CYS A 3 18.62 -6.07 -7.97
C CYS A 3 19.03 -5.03 -6.93
N ALA A 4 18.72 -3.75 -7.19
CA ALA A 4 18.97 -2.70 -6.21
C ALA A 4 18.07 -2.96 -4.98
N PRO A 5 18.62 -3.06 -3.76
CA PRO A 5 17.88 -3.47 -2.57
C PRO A 5 16.97 -2.38 -1.97
N ASP A 6 16.92 -1.18 -2.56
CA ASP A 6 16.22 -0.01 -1.99
C ASP A 6 14.83 0.28 -2.59
N LYS A 7 14.26 -0.62 -3.39
CA LYS A 7 12.98 -0.34 -4.05
C LYS A 7 11.83 -1.03 -3.33
N GLU A 8 11.21 -0.29 -2.41
CA GLU A 8 9.83 -0.49 -1.99
C GLU A 8 8.94 -0.73 -3.23
N LEU A 9 7.94 -1.60 -3.12
CA LEU A 9 7.01 -1.83 -4.22
C LEU A 9 6.13 -0.58 -4.38
N CYS A 10 6.09 0.00 -5.58
CA CYS A 10 5.41 1.26 -5.83
C CYS A 10 4.37 1.13 -6.96
N PHE A 11 3.20 1.70 -6.76
CA PHE A 11 2.11 1.77 -7.73
C PHE A 11 1.72 3.22 -7.98
N VAL A 12 1.69 3.64 -9.24
CA VAL A 12 1.31 5.01 -9.60
C VAL A 12 -0.17 5.05 -9.97
N LEU A 13 -0.95 5.87 -9.28
CA LEU A 13 -2.39 6.06 -9.54
C LEU A 13 -2.63 7.42 -10.19
N PHE A 14 -3.35 7.41 -11.31
CA PHE A 14 -3.75 8.60 -12.10
C PHE A 14 -2.59 9.55 -12.49
N GLY A 15 -1.34 9.11 -12.37
CA GLY A 15 -0.16 9.96 -12.60
C GLY A 15 0.11 11.01 -11.51
N HIS A 16 -0.72 11.07 -10.46
CA HIS A 16 -0.66 12.07 -9.39
C HIS A 16 -0.35 11.48 -8.01
N PHE A 17 -0.70 10.22 -7.77
CA PHE A 17 -0.50 9.55 -6.49
C PHE A 17 0.42 8.36 -6.63
N GLN A 18 1.12 8.03 -5.55
CA GLN A 18 1.95 6.82 -5.45
C GLN A 18 1.55 6.05 -4.20
N VAL A 19 1.37 4.73 -4.34
CA VAL A 19 1.19 3.81 -3.23
C VAL A 19 2.46 2.99 -3.05
N PHE A 20 3.00 2.97 -1.83
CA PHE A 20 4.18 2.20 -1.46
C PHE A 20 3.80 1.03 -0.56
N VAL A 21 4.47 -0.09 -0.74
CA VAL A 21 4.41 -1.24 0.15
C VAL A 21 5.80 -1.47 0.72
N ALA A 22 5.92 -1.37 2.04
CA ALA A 22 7.16 -1.52 2.79
C ALA A 22 6.96 -2.40 4.02
N LEU A 23 8.03 -2.96 4.56
CA LEU A 23 7.99 -3.50 5.93
C LEU A 23 8.16 -2.33 6.90
N ALA A 24 7.41 -2.34 8.00
CA ALA A 24 7.52 -1.31 9.02
C ALA A 24 8.94 -1.26 9.58
N GLU A 25 9.39 -0.07 9.98
CA GLU A 25 10.72 0.09 10.56
C GLU A 25 10.85 -0.65 11.90
N GLY A 26 11.98 -1.34 12.09
CA GLY A 26 12.27 -2.05 13.34
C GLY A 26 12.91 -3.42 13.13
N PHE A 27 13.66 -3.88 14.13
CA PHE A 27 14.27 -5.21 14.11
C PHE A 27 13.18 -6.30 14.24
N ASN A 28 13.16 -7.27 13.33
CA ASN A 28 12.12 -8.29 13.20
C ASN A 28 10.70 -7.71 13.02
N SER A 29 10.56 -6.66 12.21
CA SER A 29 9.24 -6.18 11.83
C SER A 29 8.47 -7.27 11.06
N HIS A 30 7.26 -7.53 11.53
CA HIS A 30 6.29 -8.45 10.95
C HIS A 30 5.07 -7.69 10.42
N THR A 31 5.22 -6.39 10.20
CA THR A 31 4.14 -5.53 9.72
C THR A 31 4.51 -5.03 8.34
N ILE A 32 3.62 -5.27 7.37
CA ILE A 32 3.67 -4.66 6.04
C ILE A 32 2.80 -3.42 6.10
N GLU A 33 3.34 -2.30 5.68
CA GLU A 33 2.68 -0.99 5.68
C GLU A 33 2.45 -0.52 4.24
N TYR A 34 1.27 0.02 4.02
CA TYR A 34 0.86 0.60 2.75
C TYR A 34 0.76 2.10 2.95
N TYR A 35 1.50 2.87 2.16
CA TYR A 35 1.48 4.32 2.21
C TYR A 35 0.96 4.91 0.93
N VAL A 36 0.26 6.04 0.99
CA VAL A 36 -0.05 6.88 -0.17
C VAL A 36 0.63 8.24 -0.04
N GLU A 37 1.15 8.76 -1.14
CA GLU A 37 1.68 10.12 -1.22
C GLU A 37 1.33 10.77 -2.57
N ASN A 38 1.45 12.09 -2.63
CA ASN A 38 1.40 12.83 -3.89
C ASN A 38 2.76 12.72 -4.62
N LYS A 39 2.73 12.43 -5.92
CA LYS A 39 3.91 12.33 -6.78
C LYS A 39 4.80 13.58 -6.77
N ASN A 40 4.25 14.75 -6.46
CA ASN A 40 5.01 16.00 -6.38
C ASN A 40 5.82 16.15 -5.08
N GLY A 41 5.82 15.13 -4.22
CA GLY A 41 6.43 15.17 -2.89
C GLY A 41 5.47 15.73 -1.85
N GLY A 42 5.57 15.23 -0.61
CA GLY A 42 4.70 15.62 0.49
C GLY A 42 4.71 14.57 1.60
N ASP A 43 3.74 14.68 2.51
CA ASP A 43 3.55 13.72 3.60
C ASP A 43 3.08 12.37 3.05
N LYS A 44 3.64 11.29 3.61
CA LYS A 44 3.18 9.91 3.41
C LYS A 44 2.08 9.60 4.41
N TYR A 45 0.98 9.03 3.93
CA TYR A 45 -0.15 8.63 4.78
C TYR A 45 -0.24 7.11 4.81
N LEU A 46 -0.24 6.52 6.00
CA LEU A 46 -0.49 5.09 6.19
C LEU A 46 -1.96 4.80 5.86
N ILE A 47 -2.20 3.93 4.89
CA ILE A 47 -3.53 3.60 4.40
C ILE A 47 -4.04 2.23 4.80
N ALA A 48 -3.12 1.27 4.99
CA ALA A 48 -3.41 -0.07 5.45
C ALA A 48 -2.17 -0.70 6.09
N GLN A 49 -2.40 -1.77 6.84
CA GLN A 49 -1.36 -2.64 7.37
C GLN A 49 -1.75 -4.11 7.17
N ALA A 50 -0.76 -4.96 6.97
CA ALA A 50 -0.92 -6.41 6.97
C ALA A 50 0.15 -7.05 7.86
N THR A 51 -0.15 -8.22 8.42
CA THR A 51 0.78 -8.95 9.29
C THR A 51 1.49 -10.05 8.52
N LEU A 52 2.82 -10.04 8.47
CA LEU A 52 3.65 -11.13 7.97
C LEU A 52 4.06 -12.06 9.11
N ALA A 53 3.35 -13.17 9.27
CA ALA A 53 3.63 -14.17 10.29
C ALA A 53 4.97 -14.89 10.06
N MET A 54 5.50 -15.51 11.12
CA MET A 54 6.80 -16.22 11.11
C MET A 54 6.83 -17.42 10.16
N ASP A 55 5.67 -18.02 9.87
CA ASP A 55 5.53 -19.11 8.90
C ASP A 55 5.52 -18.65 7.44
N GLY A 56 5.60 -17.32 7.21
CA GLY A 56 5.58 -16.70 5.91
C GLY A 56 4.16 -16.44 5.37
N THR A 57 3.13 -16.48 6.21
CA THR A 57 1.77 -16.10 5.80
C THR A 57 1.52 -14.61 6.04
N VAL A 58 0.95 -13.92 5.05
CA VAL A 58 0.40 -12.57 5.16
C VAL A 58 -1.05 -12.69 5.63
N ASP A 59 -1.39 -11.96 6.70
CA ASP A 59 -2.67 -11.98 7.42
C ASP A 59 -3.16 -13.39 7.80
N GLY A 60 -2.22 -14.31 8.02
CA GLY A 60 -2.51 -15.71 8.37
C GLY A 60 -3.17 -16.52 7.24
N ARG A 61 -3.27 -15.98 6.02
CA ARG A 61 -4.03 -16.58 4.92
C ARG A 61 -3.20 -16.77 3.65
N ILE A 62 -2.32 -15.82 3.34
CA ILE A 62 -1.68 -15.72 2.03
C ILE A 62 -0.22 -16.13 2.15
N SER A 63 0.20 -17.17 1.44
CA SER A 63 1.62 -17.54 1.46
C SER A 63 2.46 -16.51 0.72
N ASN A 64 3.49 -15.95 1.38
CA ASN A 64 4.44 -15.01 0.78
C ASN A 64 5.27 -15.63 -0.37
N ARG A 65 5.22 -16.96 -0.53
CA ARG A 65 5.85 -17.70 -1.63
C ARG A 65 4.98 -17.74 -2.89
N SER A 66 3.69 -17.48 -2.75
CA SER A 66 2.74 -17.45 -3.86
C SER A 66 2.64 -16.04 -4.42
N ARG A 67 3.47 -15.74 -5.43
CA ARG A 67 3.54 -14.42 -6.07
C ARG A 67 2.17 -13.89 -6.47
N ASP A 68 1.32 -14.73 -7.07
CA ASP A 68 0.03 -14.29 -7.61
C ASP A 68 -0.94 -13.91 -6.49
N GLN A 69 -0.95 -14.66 -5.38
CA GLN A 69 -1.79 -14.34 -4.21
C GLN A 69 -1.31 -13.07 -3.49
N VAL A 70 0.00 -12.89 -3.38
CA VAL A 70 0.59 -11.67 -2.79
C VAL A 70 0.25 -10.44 -3.64
N LEU A 71 0.36 -10.55 -4.97
CA LEU A 71 -0.01 -9.47 -5.87
C LEU A 71 -1.50 -9.14 -5.76
N GLU A 72 -2.37 -10.15 -5.73
CA GLU A 72 -3.82 -9.96 -5.57
C GLU A 72 -4.17 -9.27 -4.26
N HIS A 73 -3.49 -9.63 -3.16
CA HIS A 73 -3.62 -8.95 -1.87
C HIS A 73 -3.27 -7.45 -1.95
N TYR A 74 -2.14 -7.12 -2.57
CA TYR A 74 -1.72 -5.73 -2.75
C TYR A 74 -2.72 -4.96 -3.62
N LEU A 75 -3.15 -5.55 -4.73
CA LEU A 75 -4.13 -4.94 -5.63
C LEU A 75 -5.49 -4.74 -4.96
N ALA A 76 -5.92 -5.64 -4.08
CA ALA A 76 -7.16 -5.48 -3.32
C ALA A 76 -7.10 -4.25 -2.40
N ILE A 77 -5.98 -4.02 -1.72
CA ILE A 77 -5.79 -2.82 -0.89
C ILE A 77 -5.76 -1.57 -1.76
N ILE A 78 -5.00 -1.59 -2.85
CA ILE A 78 -4.89 -0.45 -3.78
C ILE A 78 -6.23 -0.13 -4.44
N ALA A 79 -7.06 -1.13 -4.74
CA ALA A 79 -8.40 -0.92 -5.30
C ALA A 79 -9.25 -0.05 -4.39
N THR A 80 -9.19 -0.25 -3.07
CA THR A 80 -9.95 0.59 -2.12
C THR A 80 -9.52 2.06 -2.15
N VAL A 81 -8.23 2.32 -2.39
CA VAL A 81 -7.70 3.69 -2.58
C VAL A 81 -8.23 4.25 -3.91
N TYR A 82 -8.22 3.45 -4.96
CA TYR A 82 -8.71 3.84 -6.28
C TYR A 82 -10.18 4.23 -6.24
N ASP A 83 -11.02 3.44 -5.58
CA ASP A 83 -12.46 3.70 -5.42
C ASP A 83 -12.69 5.04 -4.71
N ARG A 84 -12.00 5.32 -3.61
CA ARG A 84 -12.12 6.60 -2.88
C ARG A 84 -11.65 7.81 -3.70
N LEU A 85 -10.55 7.65 -4.44
CA LEU A 85 -10.05 8.70 -5.33
C LEU A 85 -11.06 8.99 -6.45
N TYR A 86 -11.67 7.93 -6.99
CA TYR A 86 -12.70 8.04 -8.02
C TYR A 86 -13.97 8.70 -7.48
N ASP A 87 -14.45 8.30 -6.30
CA ASP A 87 -15.63 8.90 -5.65
C ASP A 87 -15.44 10.41 -5.39
N ALA A 88 -14.27 10.82 -4.90
CA ALA A 88 -13.94 12.23 -4.68
C ALA A 88 -13.93 13.03 -6.00
N MET A 89 -13.41 12.42 -7.06
CA MET A 89 -13.41 13.02 -8.40
C MET A 89 -14.83 13.14 -8.97
N GLU A 90 -15.67 12.10 -8.84
CA GLU A 90 -17.07 12.15 -9.30
C GLU A 90 -17.90 13.19 -8.55
N GLN A 91 -17.58 13.43 -7.28
CA GLN A 91 -18.29 14.40 -6.43
C GLN A 91 -17.70 15.83 -6.51
N ASP A 92 -16.68 16.05 -7.34
CA ASP A 92 -15.92 17.32 -7.45
C ASP A 92 -15.42 17.83 -6.08
N GLN A 93 -15.00 16.90 -5.23
CA GLN A 93 -14.49 17.18 -3.88
C GLN A 93 -12.97 17.13 -3.84
N PRO A 94 -12.33 17.98 -3.00
CA PRO A 94 -10.91 17.85 -2.74
C PRO A 94 -10.57 16.47 -2.17
N VAL A 95 -9.55 15.82 -2.73
CA VAL A 95 -9.03 14.57 -2.19
C VAL A 95 -8.27 14.86 -0.89
N ASP A 96 -8.81 14.37 0.23
CA ASP A 96 -8.09 14.35 1.50
C ASP A 96 -7.43 12.98 1.72
N LEU A 97 -6.11 12.94 1.60
CA LEU A 97 -5.32 11.72 1.77
C LEU A 97 -5.39 11.16 3.19
N SER A 98 -5.65 12.00 4.21
CA SER A 98 -5.80 11.54 5.59
C SER A 98 -7.07 10.70 5.78
N HIS A 99 -8.11 10.98 4.98
CA HIS A 99 -9.35 10.20 4.92
C HIS A 99 -9.24 8.95 4.04
N LEU A 100 -8.13 8.76 3.31
CA LEU A 100 -7.84 7.50 2.60
C LEU A 100 -7.31 6.43 3.54
N ALA A 101 -6.88 6.79 4.75
CA ALA A 101 -6.54 5.82 5.77
C ALA A 101 -7.78 4.99 6.14
N LEU A 102 -7.65 3.66 6.13
CA LEU A 102 -8.64 2.82 6.77
C LEU A 102 -8.54 3.07 8.28
N THR A 103 -9.56 3.73 8.84
CA THR A 103 -9.79 3.72 10.28
C THR A 103 -10.01 2.26 10.68
N HIS A 104 -9.08 1.76 11.50
CA HIS A 104 -9.05 0.40 11.98
C HIS A 104 -10.21 0.08 12.94
#